data_AF-A0A3P1AS19-F1
#
_entry.id   AF-A0A3P1AS19-F1
#
_cell.length_a   1.000
_cell.length_b   1.000
_cell.length_c   1.000
_cell.angle_alpha   90.00
_cell.angle_beta   90.00
_cell.angle_gamma   90.00
#
_symmetry.space_group_name_H-M   'P 1'
#
loop_
_entity.id
_entity.type
_entity.pdbx_description
1 polymer ?
#
loop_
_entity_poly.entity_id
_entity_poly.type
_entity_poly.pdbx_seq_one_letter_code
_entity_poly.pdbx_strand_id
1 'polypeptide(L)'
;MRFLFIAFILIFASCTKDKVRLHEDFVFGYAGMQNLKVYKFTSDTVFVSKNYPSRVKAYFYLIDDYEKNKINEYLDSIKGNNFKKEYINDDVVDGLYYQFEFLKSKKRVYVQNFESEETKKLTEFANYLINLSARKKEIEHSNLKIDFGNVDVFYPPEPNPFE
;
A
#
# COMPACT_ATOMS: atom_id res chain seq x y z
N MET A 1 -54.71 -6.83 -7.97
CA MET A 1 -54.26 -6.15 -6.73
C MET A 1 -53.15 -6.90 -5.98
N ARG A 2 -53.21 -8.23 -5.76
CA ARG A 2 -52.15 -8.98 -5.04
C ARG A 2 -50.83 -9.17 -5.80
N PHE A 3 -50.85 -9.28 -7.12
CA PHE A 3 -49.63 -9.50 -7.94
C PHE A 3 -48.70 -8.28 -8.05
N LEU A 4 -49.23 -7.06 -7.91
CA LEU A 4 -48.45 -5.82 -7.99
C LEU A 4 -47.53 -5.62 -6.77
N PHE A 5 -47.94 -6.10 -5.59
CA PHE A 5 -47.13 -6.02 -4.37
C PHE A 5 -45.92 -6.95 -4.41
N ILE A 6 -46.02 -8.12 -5.06
CA ILE A 6 -44.91 -9.09 -5.18
C ILE A 6 -43.82 -8.55 -6.12
N ALA A 7 -44.22 -7.92 -7.23
CA ALA A 7 -43.28 -7.28 -8.15
C ALA A 7 -42.53 -6.12 -7.47
N PHE A 8 -43.18 -5.34 -6.60
CA PHE A 8 -42.55 -4.23 -5.87
C PHE A 8 -41.51 -4.71 -4.85
N ILE A 9 -41.73 -5.84 -4.20
CA ILE A 9 -40.79 -6.44 -3.24
C ILE A 9 -39.52 -6.97 -3.94
N LEU A 10 -39.65 -7.49 -5.17
CA LEU A 10 -38.51 -7.98 -5.95
C LEU A 10 -37.54 -6.87 -6.40
N ILE A 11 -38.02 -5.62 -6.52
CA ILE A 11 -37.17 -4.46 -6.87
C ILE A 11 -36.21 -4.12 -5.72
N PHE A 12 -36.65 -4.29 -4.46
CA PHE A 12 -35.81 -4.08 -3.28
C PHE A 12 -34.91 -5.28 -2.94
N ALA A 13 -35.22 -6.47 -3.49
CA ALA A 13 -34.39 -7.66 -3.37
C ALA A 13 -33.25 -7.71 -4.42
N SER A 14 -33.14 -6.71 -5.30
CA SER A 14 -31.90 -6.44 -6.05
C SER A 14 -30.87 -5.90 -5.05
N CYS A 15 -30.42 -6.81 -4.20
CA CYS A 15 -29.36 -6.62 -3.23
C CYS A 15 -28.14 -6.15 -4.03
N THR A 16 -27.89 -4.85 -3.99
CA THR A 16 -26.65 -4.27 -4.48
C THR A 16 -25.55 -4.97 -3.71
N LYS A 17 -24.78 -5.85 -4.35
CA LYS A 17 -23.58 -6.42 -3.73
C LYS A 17 -22.77 -5.25 -3.19
N ASP A 18 -22.56 -5.23 -1.89
CA ASP A 18 -21.73 -4.21 -1.27
C ASP A 18 -20.39 -4.20 -2.00
N LYS A 19 -20.04 -3.05 -2.59
CA LYS A 19 -18.75 -2.90 -3.26
C LYS A 19 -17.67 -3.14 -2.22
N VAL A 20 -16.76 -4.08 -2.50
CA VAL A 20 -15.59 -4.32 -1.67
C VAL A 20 -14.78 -3.03 -1.57
N ARG A 21 -14.46 -2.60 -0.36
CA ARG A 21 -13.62 -1.42 -0.09
C ARG A 21 -12.43 -1.84 0.76
N LEU A 22 -11.30 -1.14 0.58
CA LEU A 22 -10.18 -1.29 1.50
C LEU A 22 -10.59 -0.83 2.91
N HIS A 23 -10.20 -1.58 3.92
CA HIS A 23 -10.49 -1.24 5.32
C HIS A 23 -9.63 -0.08 5.85
N GLU A 24 -8.48 0.15 5.21
CA GLU A 24 -7.55 1.23 5.51
C GLU A 24 -6.83 1.68 4.23
N ASP A 25 -6.74 3.00 4.05
CA ASP A 25 -5.84 3.59 3.05
C ASP A 25 -4.42 3.62 3.61
N PHE A 26 -3.44 3.32 2.78
CA PHE A 26 -2.03 3.26 3.19
C PHE A 26 -1.09 3.67 2.07
N VAL A 27 0.10 4.11 2.48
CA VAL A 27 1.24 4.32 1.61
C VAL A 27 2.22 3.17 1.79
N PHE A 28 2.67 2.59 0.69
CA PHE A 28 3.69 1.57 0.65
C PHE A 28 4.87 2.09 -0.17
N GLY A 29 6.04 2.19 0.45
CA GLY A 29 7.29 2.49 -0.23
C GLY A 29 8.19 1.27 -0.23
N TYR A 30 8.95 1.06 -1.29
CA TYR A 30 10.04 0.10 -1.27
C TYR A 30 11.19 0.53 -2.16
N ALA A 31 12.39 0.14 -1.78
CA ALA A 31 13.62 0.49 -2.46
C ALA A 31 14.68 -0.61 -2.27
N GLY A 32 15.69 -0.58 -3.13
CA GLY A 32 16.83 -1.49 -3.15
C GLY A 32 18.04 -0.77 -3.75
N MET A 33 18.82 -1.44 -4.60
CA MET A 33 19.90 -0.79 -5.40
C MET A 33 19.39 0.31 -6.36
N GLN A 34 18.09 0.35 -6.67
CA GLN A 34 17.48 1.34 -7.55
C GLN A 34 16.44 2.18 -6.80
N ASN A 35 16.16 3.36 -7.38
CA ASN A 35 15.27 4.42 -6.92
C ASN A 35 14.04 3.95 -6.12
N LEU A 36 13.70 4.74 -5.10
CA LEU A 36 12.50 4.57 -4.28
C LEU A 36 11.22 4.63 -5.12
N LYS A 37 10.44 3.54 -5.05
CA LYS A 37 9.07 3.47 -5.57
C LYS A 37 8.08 3.62 -4.43
N VAL A 38 7.07 4.47 -4.63
CA VAL A 38 6.05 4.75 -3.63
C VAL A 38 4.66 4.58 -4.24
N TYR A 39 3.79 3.90 -3.48
CA TYR A 39 2.42 3.57 -3.83
C TYR A 39 1.49 4.14 -2.78
N LYS A 40 0.42 4.81 -3.19
CA LYS A 40 -0.65 5.23 -2.27
C LYS A 40 -1.93 4.54 -2.68
N PHE A 41 -2.41 3.64 -1.82
CA PHE A 41 -3.64 2.90 -1.99
C PHE A 41 -4.80 3.70 -1.39
N THR A 42 -5.80 4.04 -2.21
CA THR A 42 -7.00 4.73 -1.77
C THR A 42 -8.23 4.21 -2.51
N SER A 43 -9.16 3.60 -1.76
CA SER A 43 -10.34 2.93 -2.33
C SER A 43 -10.00 1.85 -3.39
N ASP A 44 -10.12 2.18 -4.68
CA ASP A 44 -9.85 1.31 -5.84
C ASP A 44 -8.70 1.82 -6.70
N THR A 45 -8.11 2.95 -6.33
CA THR A 45 -7.07 3.64 -7.07
C THR A 45 -5.74 3.52 -6.33
N VAL A 46 -4.68 3.20 -7.06
CA VAL A 46 -3.32 3.21 -6.55
C VAL A 46 -2.53 4.26 -7.30
N PHE A 47 -2.10 5.30 -6.60
CA PHE A 47 -1.17 6.30 -7.14
C PHE A 47 0.25 5.80 -7.01
N VAL A 48 1.10 6.08 -8.00
CA VAL A 48 2.46 5.57 -8.09
C VAL A 48 3.44 6.71 -8.37
N SER A 49 4.50 6.77 -7.57
CA SER A 49 5.71 7.54 -7.84
C SER A 49 6.86 6.56 -8.10
N LYS A 50 7.32 6.50 -9.35
CA LYS A 50 8.33 5.51 -9.78
C LYS A 50 9.75 5.82 -9.31
N ASN A 51 10.04 7.11 -9.08
CA ASN A 51 11.34 7.62 -8.71
C ASN A 51 11.14 8.76 -7.71
N TYR A 52 10.69 8.47 -6.49
CA TYR A 52 10.50 9.51 -5.48
C TYR A 52 11.85 10.15 -5.10
N PRO A 53 11.94 11.47 -4.80
CA PRO A 53 10.87 12.48 -4.81
C PRO A 53 10.66 13.13 -6.18
N SER A 54 11.18 12.58 -7.28
CA SER A 54 11.04 13.18 -8.61
C SER A 54 9.57 13.26 -9.02
N ARG A 55 8.96 14.45 -8.85
CA ARG A 55 7.53 14.70 -9.07
C ARG A 55 7.18 15.10 -10.51
N VAL A 56 7.97 14.65 -11.49
CA VAL A 56 7.78 15.09 -12.88
C VAL A 56 6.46 14.58 -13.45
N LYS A 57 6.01 13.39 -13.03
CA LYS A 57 4.80 12.72 -13.53
C LYS A 57 4.12 11.95 -12.40
N ALA A 58 2.79 11.89 -12.43
CA ALA A 58 2.02 11.00 -11.59
C ALA A 58 1.55 9.81 -12.42
N TYR A 59 1.55 8.63 -11.80
CA TYR A 59 1.02 7.42 -12.40
C TYR A 59 -0.09 6.88 -11.52
N PHE A 60 -1.04 6.17 -12.10
CA PHE A 60 -2.01 5.42 -11.32
C PHE A 60 -2.46 4.15 -12.03
N TYR A 61 -3.01 3.21 -11.27
CA TYR A 61 -3.75 2.07 -11.79
C TYR A 61 -4.93 1.76 -10.87
N LEU A 62 -5.87 0.96 -11.37
CA LEU A 62 -7.02 0.50 -10.60
C LEU A 62 -6.83 -0.93 -10.09
N ILE A 63 -7.38 -1.21 -8.92
CA ILE A 63 -7.48 -2.54 -8.33
C ILE A 63 -8.93 -3.03 -8.33
N ASP A 64 -9.11 -4.33 -8.59
CA ASP A 64 -10.41 -4.96 -8.64
C ASP A 64 -10.87 -5.49 -7.27
N ASP A 65 -12.07 -6.07 -7.22
CA ASP A 65 -12.65 -6.62 -5.99
C ASP A 65 -11.85 -7.81 -5.43
N TYR A 66 -11.21 -8.61 -6.29
CA TYR A 66 -10.38 -9.73 -5.85
C TYR A 66 -9.11 -9.22 -5.16
N GLU A 67 -8.45 -8.23 -5.76
CA GLU A 67 -7.25 -7.60 -5.22
C GLU A 67 -7.54 -6.85 -3.93
N LYS A 68 -8.66 -6.12 -3.86
CA LYS A 68 -9.10 -5.46 -2.61
C LYS A 68 -9.35 -6.48 -1.50
N ASN A 69 -9.99 -7.61 -1.79
CA ASN A 69 -10.18 -8.67 -0.81
C ASN A 69 -8.84 -9.24 -0.32
N LYS A 70 -7.90 -9.50 -1.22
CA LYS A 70 -6.56 -9.99 -0.85
C LYS A 70 -5.79 -8.98 -0.01
N ILE A 71 -5.87 -7.70 -0.34
CA ILE A 71 -5.27 -6.64 0.47
C ILE A 71 -5.93 -6.59 1.85
N ASN A 72 -7.25 -6.67 1.93
CA ASN A 72 -7.97 -6.70 3.22
C ASN A 72 -7.59 -7.92 4.07
N GLU A 73 -7.41 -9.11 3.48
CA GLU A 73 -6.90 -10.29 4.20
C GLU A 73 -5.54 -10.00 4.87
N TYR A 74 -4.63 -9.34 4.15
CA TYR A 74 -3.33 -8.93 4.72
C TYR A 74 -3.50 -7.87 5.80
N LEU A 75 -4.29 -6.83 5.56
CA LEU A 75 -4.56 -5.76 6.54
C LEU A 75 -5.16 -6.33 7.82
N ASP A 76 -6.09 -7.27 7.72
CA ASP A 76 -6.69 -7.96 8.87
C ASP A 76 -5.67 -8.85 9.60
N SER A 77 -4.77 -9.52 8.87
CA SER A 77 -3.73 -10.37 9.47
C SER A 77 -2.68 -9.61 10.29
N ILE A 78 -2.49 -8.32 9.98
CA ILE A 78 -1.55 -7.44 10.69
C ILE A 78 -2.25 -6.50 11.67
N LYS A 79 -3.59 -6.49 11.67
CA LYS A 79 -4.40 -5.64 12.55
C LYS A 79 -4.20 -6.06 14.00
N GLY A 80 -3.88 -5.09 14.85
CA GLY A 80 -3.63 -5.33 16.28
C GLY A 80 -2.22 -5.79 16.62
N ASN A 81 -1.36 -6.06 15.63
CA ASN A 81 0.05 -6.29 15.89
C ASN A 81 0.72 -5.00 16.35
N ASN A 82 1.45 -5.07 17.47
CA ASN A 82 2.20 -3.96 18.03
C ASN A 82 3.60 -3.85 17.40
N PHE A 83 3.65 -3.76 16.07
CA PHE A 83 4.92 -3.54 15.38
C PHE A 83 5.65 -2.31 15.95
N LYS A 84 6.96 -2.46 16.13
CA LYS A 84 7.91 -1.37 16.30
C LYS A 84 7.86 -0.44 15.09
N LYS A 85 8.37 0.77 15.28
CA LYS A 85 8.50 1.76 14.21
C LYS A 85 9.48 1.28 13.13
N GLU A 86 10.57 0.64 13.53
CA GLU A 86 11.70 0.27 12.67
C GLU A 86 12.23 -1.12 13.05
N TYR A 87 12.58 -1.89 12.02
CA TYR A 87 13.28 -3.17 12.09
C TYR A 87 14.45 -3.13 11.12
N ILE A 88 15.66 -3.00 11.64
CA ILE A 88 16.86 -2.76 10.84
C ILE A 88 17.87 -3.87 11.17
N ASN A 89 18.44 -4.45 10.12
CA ASN A 89 19.59 -5.33 10.21
C ASN A 89 20.80 -4.58 9.63
N ASP A 90 21.63 -4.03 10.50
CA ASP A 90 22.79 -3.21 10.12
C ASP A 90 23.93 -4.04 9.50
N ASP A 91 23.91 -5.37 9.65
CA ASP A 91 24.94 -6.27 9.10
C ASP A 91 24.79 -6.47 7.58
N VAL A 92 23.67 -6.04 6.99
CA VAL A 92 23.38 -6.20 5.56
C VAL A 92 23.18 -4.82 4.93
N VAL A 93 24.20 -4.37 4.19
CA VAL A 93 24.21 -3.06 3.53
C VAL A 93 23.39 -3.07 2.24
N ASP A 94 23.45 -4.16 1.47
CA ASP A 94 22.74 -4.29 0.19
C ASP A 94 21.53 -5.22 0.33
N GLY A 95 20.32 -4.66 0.22
CA GLY A 95 19.11 -5.47 0.16
C GLY A 95 17.83 -4.67 0.00
N LEU A 96 16.68 -5.33 0.21
CA LEU A 96 15.36 -4.73 0.07
C LEU A 96 14.97 -4.03 1.38
N TYR A 97 14.55 -2.78 1.26
CA TYR A 97 13.97 -2.03 2.36
C TYR A 97 12.60 -1.50 1.94
N TYR A 98 11.65 -1.54 2.88
CA TYR A 98 10.27 -1.15 2.63
C TYR A 98 9.65 -0.44 3.83
N GLN A 99 8.61 0.35 3.56
CA GLN A 99 7.87 1.11 4.55
C GLN A 99 6.38 1.00 4.28
N PHE A 100 5.62 0.77 5.35
CA PHE A 100 4.19 1.01 5.38
C PHE A 100 3.88 2.26 6.21
N GLU A 101 3.04 3.14 5.69
CA GLU A 101 2.40 4.22 6.44
C GLU A 101 0.87 4.06 6.33
N PHE A 102 0.26 3.62 7.42
CA PHE A 102 -1.17 3.40 7.53
C PHE A 102 -1.86 4.72 7.89
N LEU A 103 -2.67 5.27 6.97
CA LEU A 103 -3.09 6.67 7.05
C LEU A 103 -4.13 6.92 8.15
N LYS A 104 -5.01 5.94 8.43
CA LYS A 104 -6.06 6.09 9.45
C LYS A 104 -5.49 5.94 10.85
N SER A 105 -4.67 4.92 11.08
CA SER A 105 -4.01 4.68 12.36
C SER A 105 -2.79 5.59 12.61
N LYS A 106 -2.30 6.28 11.57
CA LYS A 106 -1.04 7.05 11.58
C LYS A 106 0.16 6.20 12.04
N LYS A 107 0.09 4.89 11.82
CA LYS A 107 1.15 3.96 12.16
C LYS A 107 2.13 3.86 11.00
N ARG A 108 3.42 3.93 11.31
CA ARG A 108 4.49 3.68 10.36
C ARG A 108 5.33 2.50 10.80
N VAL A 109 5.68 1.65 9.85
CA VAL A 109 6.61 0.55 10.05
C VAL A 109 7.60 0.54 8.90
N TYR A 110 8.89 0.59 9.24
CA TYR A 110 10.00 0.46 8.31
C TYR A 110 10.76 -0.84 8.57
N VAL A 111 11.14 -1.53 7.50
CA VAL A 111 11.88 -2.79 7.56
C VAL A 111 13.04 -2.72 6.57
N GLN A 112 14.25 -2.98 7.05
CA GLN A 112 15.47 -3.03 6.26
C GLN A 112 16.21 -4.32 6.56
N ASN A 113 16.25 -5.22 5.56
CA ASN A 113 17.02 -6.48 5.61
C ASN A 113 16.76 -7.33 6.87
N PHE A 114 15.58 -7.19 7.48
CA PHE A 114 15.24 -7.78 8.76
C PHE A 114 14.15 -8.85 8.61
N GLU A 115 14.48 -10.09 8.97
CA GLU A 115 13.56 -11.21 8.95
C GLU A 115 13.31 -11.73 10.36
N SER A 116 12.03 -11.82 10.74
CA SER A 116 11.58 -12.38 12.00
C SER A 116 10.14 -12.85 11.87
N GLU A 117 9.67 -13.66 12.81
CA GLU A 117 8.26 -14.08 12.85
C GLU A 117 7.30 -12.87 12.98
N GLU A 118 7.77 -11.78 13.59
CA GLU A 118 7.03 -10.52 13.72
C GLU A 118 6.89 -9.78 12.39
N THR A 119 7.96 -9.70 11.59
CA THR A 119 7.97 -9.00 10.30
C THR A 119 7.51 -9.86 9.13
N LYS A 120 7.41 -11.18 9.31
CA LYS A 120 7.04 -12.14 8.25
C LYS A 120 5.76 -11.77 7.50
N LYS A 121 4.69 -11.42 8.22
CA LYS A 121 3.42 -11.01 7.59
C LYS A 121 3.52 -9.68 6.84
N LEU A 122 4.33 -8.74 7.33
CA LEU A 122 4.61 -7.48 6.62
C LEU A 122 5.40 -7.75 5.34
N THR A 123 6.40 -8.64 5.38
CA THR A 123 7.20 -9.02 4.22
C THR A 123 6.36 -9.76 3.18
N GLU A 124 5.51 -10.70 3.59
CA GLU A 124 4.55 -11.36 2.70
C GLU A 124 3.62 -10.34 2.02
N PHE A 125 3.12 -9.36 2.77
CA PHE A 125 2.27 -8.31 2.23
C PHE A 125 3.02 -7.40 1.26
N ALA A 126 4.23 -6.95 1.62
CA ALA A 126 5.09 -6.15 0.75
C ALA A 126 5.36 -6.86 -0.59
N ASN A 127 5.72 -8.15 -0.54
CA ASN A 127 5.95 -8.97 -1.73
C ASN A 127 4.68 -9.08 -2.60
N TYR A 128 3.51 -9.26 -1.99
CA TYR A 128 2.24 -9.26 -2.72
C TYR A 128 2.01 -7.93 -3.46
N LEU A 129 2.22 -6.79 -2.79
CA LEU A 129 2.03 -5.46 -3.39
C LEU A 129 3.00 -5.17 -4.53
N ILE A 130 4.27 -5.57 -4.38
CA ILE A 130 5.29 -5.47 -5.44
C ILE A 130 4.85 -6.27 -6.67
N ASN A 131 4.43 -7.53 -6.47
CA ASN A 131 3.98 -8.40 -7.54
C ASN A 131 2.66 -7.94 -8.18
N LEU A 132 1.76 -7.34 -7.39
CA LEU A 132 0.55 -6.70 -7.89
C LEU A 132 0.91 -5.55 -8.84
N SER A 133 1.76 -4.62 -8.39
CA SER A 133 2.19 -3.48 -9.20
C SER A 133 2.88 -3.91 -10.49
N ALA A 134 3.74 -4.92 -10.46
CA ALA A 134 4.47 -5.40 -11.64
C ALA A 134 3.56 -5.91 -12.76
N ARG A 135 2.33 -6.31 -12.45
CA ARG A 135 1.34 -6.84 -13.41
C ARG A 135 0.34 -5.77 -13.89
N LYS A 136 0.36 -4.57 -13.31
CA LYS A 136 -0.59 -3.51 -13.60
C LYS A 136 -0.07 -2.61 -14.72
N LYS A 137 -0.96 -2.27 -15.65
CA LYS A 137 -0.71 -1.22 -16.63
C LYS A 137 -0.98 0.13 -15.98
N GLU A 138 0.07 0.91 -15.79
CA GLU A 138 -0.05 2.26 -15.24
C GLU A 138 -0.52 3.24 -16.30
N ILE A 139 -1.35 4.18 -15.86
CA ILE A 139 -1.82 5.32 -16.65
C ILE A 139 -1.04 6.55 -16.18
N GLU A 140 -0.39 7.23 -17.12
CA GLU A 140 0.34 8.47 -16.86
C GLU A 140 -0.62 9.66 -16.83
N HIS A 141 -0.43 10.55 -15.86
CA HIS A 141 -1.12 11.83 -15.79
C HIS A 141 -0.12 12.94 -15.47
N SER A 142 -0.16 14.02 -16.25
CA SER A 142 0.66 15.22 -16.00
C SER A 142 0.02 16.10 -14.93
N ASN A 143 0.84 16.84 -14.19
CA ASN A 143 0.41 17.88 -13.23
C ASN A 143 -0.48 17.43 -12.05
N LEU A 144 -0.65 16.13 -11.82
CA LEU A 144 -1.37 15.63 -10.65
C LEU A 144 -0.44 15.64 -9.44
N LYS A 145 -0.73 16.50 -8.46
CA LYS A 145 0.01 16.56 -7.20
C LYS A 145 -0.58 15.56 -6.22
N ILE A 146 0.12 14.45 -5.99
CA ILE A 146 -0.26 13.45 -4.99
C ILE A 146 0.62 13.64 -3.75
N ASP A 147 -0.02 13.75 -2.60
CA ASP A 147 0.65 13.65 -1.31
C ASP A 147 0.86 12.17 -0.96
N PHE A 148 2.12 11.72 -1.03
CA PHE A 148 2.55 10.36 -0.69
C PHE A 148 2.91 10.21 0.80
N GLY A 149 2.53 11.16 1.65
CA GLY A 149 2.85 11.09 3.07
C GLY A 149 4.35 11.27 3.31
N ASN A 150 4.85 10.70 4.41
CA ASN A 150 6.24 10.86 4.80
C ASN A 150 7.02 9.57 4.53
N VAL A 151 8.01 9.73 3.66
CA VAL A 151 8.93 8.70 3.17
C VAL A 151 10.38 9.04 3.54
N ASP A 152 10.58 9.88 4.56
CA ASP A 152 11.87 10.44 4.92
C ASP A 152 12.87 9.37 5.39
N VAL A 153 12.35 8.25 5.93
CA VAL A 153 13.16 7.12 6.41
C VAL A 153 13.97 6.43 5.30
N PHE A 154 13.56 6.55 4.03
CA PHE A 154 14.35 6.04 2.90
C PHE A 154 15.59 6.87 2.59
N TYR A 155 15.73 8.06 3.19
CA TYR A 155 16.88 8.93 3.06
C TYR A 155 17.50 9.12 4.44
N PRO A 156 18.18 8.10 5.00
CA PRO A 156 18.97 8.33 6.20
C PRO A 156 19.92 9.52 5.93
N PRO A 157 20.11 10.42 6.90
CA PRO A 157 21.03 11.54 6.73
C PRO A 157 22.39 10.99 6.31
N GLU A 158 23.04 11.65 5.33
CA GLU A 158 24.39 11.26 4.90
C GLU A 158 25.28 11.12 6.15
N PRO A 159 26.06 10.04 6.28
CA PRO A 159 26.96 9.89 7.42
C PRO A 159 27.87 11.11 7.47
N ASN A 160 28.00 11.71 8.66
CA ASN A 160 28.84 12.86 8.85
C ASN A 160 30.28 12.47 8.48
N PRO A 161 30.94 13.12 7.50
CA PRO A 161 32.28 12.74 7.07
C PRO A 161 33.37 12.98 8.13
N PHE A 162 32.99 13.46 9.31
CA PHE A 162 33.88 13.83 10.41
C PHE A 162 33.58 13.08 11.74
N GLU A 163 32.80 12.01 11.74
CA GLU A 163 32.67 11.08 12.87
C GLU A 163 33.56 9.84 12.71
#